data_AF-A0A2A4JJX6-F1
#
_entry.id   AF-A0A2A4JJX6-F1
#
_cell.length_a   1.000
_cell.length_b   1.000
_cell.length_c   1.000
_cell.angle_alpha   90.00
_cell.angle_beta   90.00
_cell.angle_gamma   90.00
#
_symmetry.space_group_name_H-M   'P 1'
#
loop_
_entity.id
_entity.type
_entity.pdbx_description
1 polymer ?
#
loop_
_entity_poly.entity_id
_entity_poly.type
_entity_poly.pdbx_seq_one_letter_code
_entity_poly.pdbx_strand_id
1 'polypeptide(L)'
;MVSKASNMFGKKSIIWAYLFWLCTGIFGGHHFYLRRDRHAFVWWTTLGGFFVGWLGEIFRIPRYVRDANEDPKHMEELANRMIQNKKPPFSMNRFTGMLMVGYSWGQMTMFAIPPDFWGMNLKYLNLLIPLSVALGVWTVGNIGREQGSLKWPLIGAYLGYPVRYYVYDDSLWFTVMLLASACAFDSYSKEWRRTPKKKTHIAKRVVILGLCATLYLGLWCSYLYFHGTITDSEGDEVPIYEALHHFFTSPWWLDVKQCLLETYQYAQHHGWYEVWKQVIDMSDPHGEQNAYKVLGVDRDASQQEITSTWRKLSREHHPDKVKDEKERRAAQERFMEIQQAYEILSNSKHRRNRRNKKDNSEPAAGKIDL
;
A
#
# COMPACT_ATOMS: atom_id res chain seq x y z
N MET A 1 -34.34 20.71 20.48
CA MET A 1 -34.03 20.86 19.03
C MET A 1 -32.53 21.00 18.70
N VAL A 2 -31.64 21.28 19.66
CA VAL A 2 -30.19 21.46 19.44
C VAL A 2 -29.41 20.14 19.15
N SER A 3 -29.96 18.97 19.51
CA SER A 3 -29.29 17.67 19.30
C SER A 3 -29.35 17.12 17.86
N LYS A 4 -30.28 17.59 17.02
CA LYS A 4 -30.41 17.14 15.62
C LYS A 4 -29.40 17.79 14.66
N ALA A 5 -28.94 19.02 14.97
CA ALA A 5 -28.07 19.79 14.09
C ALA A 5 -26.58 19.38 14.18
N SER A 6 -26.09 18.97 15.36
CA SER A 6 -24.69 18.53 15.54
C SER A 6 -24.37 17.19 14.86
N ASN A 7 -25.39 16.44 14.44
CA ASN A 7 -25.25 15.10 13.87
C ASN A 7 -25.18 15.08 12.33
N MET A 8 -25.27 16.22 11.64
CA MET A 8 -25.18 16.28 10.17
C MET A 8 -23.74 16.12 9.67
N PHE A 9 -22.77 16.73 10.36
CA PHE A 9 -21.34 16.68 9.99
C PHE A 9 -20.64 15.36 10.36
N GLY A 10 -21.31 14.48 11.13
CA GLY A 10 -20.79 13.18 11.53
C GLY A 10 -21.21 11.99 10.65
N LYS A 11 -22.09 12.21 9.66
CA LYS A 11 -22.61 11.14 8.80
C LYS A 11 -21.60 10.75 7.72
N LYS A 12 -21.48 9.45 7.50
CA LYS A 12 -20.71 8.85 6.42
C LYS A 12 -21.46 9.01 5.10
N SER A 13 -20.80 9.63 4.13
CA SER A 13 -21.26 9.69 2.74
C SER A 13 -21.03 8.37 2.01
N ILE A 14 -21.98 8.03 1.15
CA ILE A 14 -21.89 6.89 0.23
C ILE A 14 -20.87 7.12 -0.89
N ILE A 15 -20.75 8.37 -1.38
CA ILE A 15 -19.81 8.73 -2.44
C ILE A 15 -18.38 8.50 -1.97
N TRP A 16 -18.05 8.99 -0.77
CA TRP A 16 -16.74 8.76 -0.16
C TRP A 16 -16.48 7.27 0.09
N ALA A 17 -17.49 6.48 0.46
CA ALA A 17 -17.33 5.04 0.61
C ALA A 17 -16.97 4.35 -0.72
N TYR A 18 -17.60 4.74 -1.84
CA TYR A 18 -17.24 4.24 -3.16
C TYR A 18 -15.88 4.73 -3.65
N LEU A 19 -15.51 5.99 -3.37
CA LEU A 19 -14.18 6.51 -3.71
C LEU A 19 -13.09 5.71 -2.98
N PHE A 20 -13.24 5.49 -1.68
CA PHE A 20 -12.30 4.65 -0.93
C PHE A 20 -12.32 3.20 -1.41
N TRP A 21 -13.46 2.67 -1.86
CA TRP A 21 -13.54 1.34 -2.45
C TRP A 21 -12.81 1.25 -3.80
N LEU A 22 -12.85 2.30 -4.63
CA LEU A 22 -12.14 2.34 -5.91
C LEU A 22 -10.63 2.46 -5.71
N CYS A 23 -10.18 3.40 -4.87
CA CYS A 23 -8.75 3.69 -4.71
C CYS A 23 -8.04 2.73 -3.76
N THR A 24 -8.73 2.28 -2.71
CA THR A 24 -8.13 1.51 -1.59
C THR A 24 -8.97 0.30 -1.19
N GLY A 25 -9.90 -0.12 -2.04
CA GLY A 25 -10.89 -1.15 -1.67
C GLY A 25 -10.28 -2.52 -1.48
N ILE A 26 -9.29 -2.90 -2.29
CA ILE A 26 -8.53 -4.15 -2.14
C ILE A 26 -7.88 -4.21 -0.74
N PHE A 27 -7.38 -3.08 -0.24
CA PHE A 27 -6.80 -2.98 1.10
C PHE A 27 -7.80 -2.64 2.22
N GLY A 28 -9.10 -2.59 1.91
CA GLY A 28 -10.15 -2.38 2.92
C GLY A 28 -10.30 -0.94 3.44
N GLY A 29 -9.78 0.07 2.73
CA GLY A 29 -9.84 1.48 3.19
C GLY A 29 -11.27 2.00 3.40
N HIS A 30 -12.22 1.57 2.57
CA HIS A 30 -13.64 1.90 2.74
C HIS A 30 -14.25 1.29 4.02
N HIS A 31 -13.83 0.10 4.44
CA HIS A 31 -14.23 -0.49 5.72
C HIS A 31 -13.67 0.28 6.90
N PHE A 32 -12.43 0.76 6.79
CA PHE A 32 -11.85 1.64 7.80
C PHE A 32 -12.63 2.97 7.90
N TYR A 33 -13.00 3.57 6.77
CA TYR A 33 -13.85 4.77 6.77
C TYR A 33 -15.22 4.53 7.46
N LEU A 34 -15.82 3.36 7.23
CA LEU A 34 -17.10 2.91 7.79
C LEU A 34 -17.00 2.32 9.20
N ARG A 35 -15.83 2.40 9.86
CA ARG A 35 -15.59 1.90 11.24
C ARG A 35 -15.76 0.38 11.40
N ARG A 36 -15.49 -0.36 10.33
CA ARG A 36 -15.50 -1.82 10.30
C ARG A 36 -14.06 -2.35 10.35
N ASP A 37 -13.32 -2.03 11.42
CA ASP A 37 -11.87 -2.29 11.53
C ASP A 37 -11.46 -3.74 11.30
N ARG A 38 -12.20 -4.70 11.88
CA ARG A 38 -11.96 -6.14 11.64
C ARG A 38 -12.11 -6.51 10.17
N HIS A 39 -13.07 -5.89 9.49
CA HIS A 39 -13.34 -6.12 8.08
C HIS A 39 -12.22 -5.53 7.22
N ALA A 40 -11.78 -4.32 7.56
CA ALA A 40 -10.63 -3.68 6.93
C ALA A 40 -9.36 -4.52 7.06
N PHE A 41 -9.09 -5.04 8.26
CA PHE A 41 -7.93 -5.90 8.51
C PHE A 41 -7.99 -7.20 7.70
N VAL A 42 -9.15 -7.89 7.70
CA VAL A 42 -9.33 -9.09 6.88
C VAL A 42 -9.09 -8.79 5.40
N TRP A 43 -9.63 -7.69 4.87
CA TRP A 43 -9.43 -7.31 3.47
C TRP A 43 -7.97 -7.06 3.15
N TRP A 44 -7.27 -6.34 4.03
CA TRP A 44 -5.84 -6.10 3.88
C TRP A 44 -5.02 -7.40 3.87
N THR A 45 -5.30 -8.33 4.79
CA THR A 45 -4.59 -9.64 4.82
C THR A 45 -4.98 -10.60 3.68
N THR A 46 -6.08 -10.35 2.97
CA THR A 46 -6.61 -11.27 1.95
C THR A 46 -6.70 -10.64 0.56
N LEU A 47 -6.11 -9.46 0.36
CA LEU A 47 -6.18 -8.71 -0.90
C LEU A 47 -7.64 -8.55 -1.40
N GLY A 48 -8.49 -8.00 -0.54
CA GLY A 48 -9.87 -7.69 -0.89
C GLY A 48 -10.80 -8.90 -0.78
N GLY A 49 -10.55 -9.83 0.14
CA GLY A 49 -11.33 -11.06 0.25
C GLY A 49 -11.07 -12.01 -0.91
N PHE A 50 -9.79 -12.26 -1.19
CA PHE A 50 -9.30 -13.12 -2.28
C PHE A 50 -9.72 -12.59 -3.65
N PHE A 51 -9.61 -11.27 -3.86
CA PHE A 51 -10.01 -10.50 -5.06
C PHE A 51 -11.52 -10.50 -5.38
N VAL A 52 -12.22 -11.62 -5.16
CA VAL A 52 -13.65 -11.78 -5.45
C VAL A 52 -14.52 -11.02 -4.44
N GLY A 53 -14.10 -10.99 -3.17
CA GLY A 53 -14.84 -10.32 -2.10
C GLY A 53 -15.07 -8.83 -2.41
N TRP A 54 -14.02 -8.13 -2.82
CA TRP A 54 -14.02 -6.70 -3.13
C TRP A 54 -15.00 -6.34 -4.25
N LEU A 55 -15.09 -7.15 -5.31
CA LEU A 55 -16.06 -6.95 -6.40
C LEU A 55 -17.51 -7.08 -5.89
N GLY A 56 -17.79 -8.10 -5.08
CA GLY A 56 -19.12 -8.33 -4.52
C GLY A 56 -19.60 -7.26 -3.54
N GLU A 57 -18.69 -6.42 -3.04
CA GLU A 57 -19.03 -5.37 -2.07
C GLU A 57 -19.66 -4.12 -2.69
N ILE A 58 -19.55 -3.94 -4.01
CA ILE A 58 -20.18 -2.81 -4.70
C ILE A 58 -21.68 -2.71 -4.36
N PHE A 59 -22.36 -3.84 -4.22
CA PHE A 59 -23.78 -3.95 -3.87
C PHE A 59 -24.05 -3.82 -2.35
N ARG A 60 -23.03 -4.02 -1.51
CA ARG A 60 -23.18 -4.03 -0.04
C ARG A 60 -22.84 -2.70 0.61
N ILE A 61 -22.01 -1.87 -0.04
CA ILE A 61 -21.62 -0.53 0.45
C ILE A 61 -22.80 0.33 0.91
N PRO A 62 -23.94 0.44 0.16
CA PRO A 62 -25.06 1.25 0.61
C PRO A 62 -25.64 0.79 1.95
N ARG A 63 -25.66 -0.52 2.19
CA ARG A 63 -26.09 -1.10 3.47
C ARG A 63 -25.08 -0.79 4.58
N TYR A 64 -23.78 -0.87 4.30
CA TYR A 64 -22.75 -0.54 5.29
C TYR A 64 -22.77 0.93 5.70
N VAL A 65 -23.03 1.83 4.74
CA VAL A 65 -23.17 3.27 5.02
C VAL A 65 -24.38 3.55 5.90
N ARG A 66 -25.53 2.92 5.62
CA ARG A 66 -26.72 3.02 6.48
C ARG A 66 -26.47 2.49 7.90
N ASP A 67 -25.77 1.36 8.02
CA ASP A 67 -25.37 0.79 9.30
C ASP A 67 -24.40 1.71 10.08
N ALA A 68 -23.42 2.32 9.39
CA ALA A 68 -22.47 3.24 10.00
C ALA A 68 -23.11 4.57 10.45
N ASN A 69 -24.20 4.97 9.78
CA ASN A 69 -24.97 6.17 10.08
C ASN A 69 -26.12 5.95 11.07
N GLU A 70 -26.37 4.70 11.47
CA GLU A 70 -27.48 4.32 12.35
C GLU A 70 -28.84 4.83 11.81
N ASP A 71 -29.04 4.64 10.49
CA ASP A 71 -30.25 5.05 9.78
C ASP A 71 -31.52 4.44 10.43
N PRO A 72 -32.54 5.23 10.83
CA PRO A 72 -33.70 4.74 11.56
C PRO A 72 -34.39 3.54 10.92
N LYS A 73 -34.60 3.58 9.60
CA LYS A 73 -35.24 2.47 8.86
C LYS A 73 -34.41 1.20 8.93
N HIS A 74 -33.09 1.34 8.78
CA HIS A 74 -32.18 0.20 8.87
C HIS A 74 -32.13 -0.40 10.29
N MET A 75 -32.19 0.45 11.31
CA MET A 75 -32.18 0.02 12.71
C MET A 75 -33.49 -0.68 13.09
N GLU A 76 -34.63 -0.24 12.57
CA GLU A 76 -35.92 -0.90 12.74
C GLU A 76 -35.94 -2.29 12.07
N GLU A 77 -35.47 -2.40 10.82
CA GLU A 77 -35.31 -3.69 10.13
C GLU A 77 -34.39 -4.65 10.92
N LEU A 78 -33.31 -4.14 11.49
CA LEU A 78 -32.39 -4.92 12.31
C LEU A 78 -33.05 -5.37 13.63
N ALA A 79 -33.78 -4.48 14.30
CA ALA A 79 -34.51 -4.80 15.53
C ALA A 79 -35.55 -5.89 15.28
N ASN A 80 -36.35 -5.77 14.21
CA ASN A 80 -37.33 -6.78 13.82
C ASN A 80 -36.69 -8.16 13.59
N ARG A 81 -35.51 -8.21 12.94
CA ARG A 81 -34.75 -9.46 12.76
C ARG A 81 -34.25 -10.05 14.08
N MET A 82 -33.81 -9.22 15.02
CA MET A 82 -33.35 -9.64 16.35
C MET A 82 -34.51 -10.15 17.22
N ILE A 83 -35.72 -9.61 17.03
CA ILE A 83 -36.93 -10.10 17.70
C ILE A 83 -37.33 -11.47 17.14
N GLN A 84 -37.34 -11.62 15.82
CA GLN A 84 -37.70 -12.88 15.15
C GLN A 84 -36.69 -13.99 15.45
N ASN A 85 -35.39 -13.67 15.48
CA ASN A 85 -34.33 -14.65 15.65
C ASN A 85 -33.52 -14.35 16.92
N LYS A 86 -33.67 -15.20 17.95
CA LYS A 86 -32.90 -15.07 19.21
C LYS A 86 -31.38 -15.07 18.98
N LYS A 87 -30.91 -15.84 18.00
CA LYS A 87 -29.51 -15.88 17.52
C LYS A 87 -29.44 -15.48 16.04
N PRO A 88 -28.32 -14.93 15.56
CA PRO A 88 -28.15 -14.67 14.13
C PRO A 88 -28.32 -15.96 13.31
N PRO A 89 -29.10 -15.94 12.21
CA PRO A 89 -29.26 -17.12 11.37
C PRO A 89 -27.94 -17.52 10.71
N PHE A 90 -27.85 -18.74 10.20
CA PHE A 90 -26.69 -19.18 9.42
C PHE A 90 -26.53 -18.33 8.17
N SER A 91 -25.29 -17.93 7.85
CA SER A 91 -24.96 -17.14 6.68
C SER A 91 -23.81 -17.80 5.94
N MET A 92 -24.11 -18.39 4.78
CA MET A 92 -23.12 -19.07 3.94
C MET A 92 -21.90 -18.18 3.67
N ASN A 93 -22.12 -16.94 3.22
CA ASN A 93 -21.03 -15.98 2.95
C ASN A 93 -20.10 -15.73 4.14
N ARG A 94 -20.66 -15.75 5.36
CA ARG A 94 -19.89 -15.51 6.58
C ARG A 94 -19.13 -16.78 6.97
N PHE A 95 -19.78 -17.93 6.87
CA PHE A 95 -19.17 -19.22 7.15
C PHE A 95 -18.02 -19.51 6.18
N THR A 96 -18.22 -19.33 4.88
CA THR A 96 -17.16 -19.41 3.87
C THR A 96 -16.03 -18.43 4.18
N GLY A 97 -16.35 -17.19 4.56
CA GLY A 97 -15.34 -16.22 4.97
C GLY A 97 -14.52 -16.69 6.18
N MET A 98 -15.14 -17.32 7.18
CA MET A 98 -14.45 -17.90 8.34
C MET A 98 -13.48 -19.01 7.91
N LEU A 99 -13.92 -19.89 7.01
CA LEU A 99 -13.08 -20.96 6.47
C LEU A 99 -11.88 -20.40 5.70
N MET A 100 -12.13 -19.49 4.75
CA MET A 100 -11.08 -18.94 3.89
C MET A 100 -10.02 -18.15 4.69
N VAL A 101 -10.45 -17.29 5.61
CA VAL A 101 -9.53 -16.50 6.44
C VAL A 101 -8.83 -17.38 7.47
N GLY A 102 -9.56 -18.30 8.11
CA GLY A 102 -8.97 -19.26 9.04
C GLY A 102 -7.91 -20.14 8.36
N TYR A 103 -8.20 -20.61 7.14
CA TYR A 103 -7.25 -21.35 6.33
C TYR A 103 -6.02 -20.52 5.99
N SER A 104 -6.22 -19.34 5.40
CA SER A 104 -5.12 -18.45 5.01
C SER A 104 -4.20 -18.11 6.18
N TRP A 105 -4.75 -17.73 7.33
CA TRP A 105 -3.95 -17.38 8.50
C TRP A 105 -3.25 -18.58 9.13
N GLY A 106 -3.92 -19.75 9.19
CA GLY A 106 -3.28 -20.96 9.71
C GLY A 106 -2.16 -21.48 8.82
N GLN A 107 -2.33 -21.45 7.49
CA GLN A 107 -1.29 -21.80 6.51
C GLN A 107 -0.11 -20.84 6.61
N MET A 108 -0.37 -19.53 6.71
CA MET A 108 0.67 -18.52 6.92
C MET A 108 1.50 -18.80 8.17
N THR A 109 0.86 -19.13 9.29
CA THR A 109 1.57 -19.51 10.52
C THR A 109 2.40 -20.78 10.34
N MET A 110 1.86 -21.78 9.64
CA MET A 110 2.58 -23.02 9.37
C MET A 110 3.84 -22.79 8.52
N PHE A 111 3.74 -22.00 7.46
CA PHE A 111 4.88 -21.67 6.59
C PHE A 111 5.88 -20.70 7.23
N ALA A 112 5.43 -19.86 8.16
CA ALA A 112 6.31 -18.94 8.88
C ALA A 112 7.22 -19.64 9.90
N ILE A 113 6.90 -20.87 10.34
CA ILE A 113 7.69 -21.62 11.33
C ILE A 113 8.73 -22.47 10.60
N PRO A 114 10.03 -22.16 10.69
CA PRO A 114 11.07 -23.02 10.12
C PRO A 114 11.21 -24.32 10.94
N PRO A 115 11.69 -25.42 10.33
CA PRO A 115 11.87 -26.69 11.02
C PRO A 115 12.93 -26.61 12.13
N ASP A 116 14.07 -25.98 11.83
CA ASP A 116 15.20 -25.82 12.72
C ASP A 116 15.75 -24.38 12.61
N PHE A 117 16.14 -23.79 13.75
CA PHE A 117 16.80 -22.49 13.79
C PHE A 117 17.85 -22.50 14.90
N TRP A 118 19.10 -22.19 14.57
CA TRP A 118 20.21 -22.14 15.54
C TRP A 118 20.38 -23.45 16.34
N GLY A 119 20.16 -24.60 15.69
CA GLY A 119 20.25 -25.92 16.34
C GLY A 119 19.08 -26.26 17.27
N MET A 120 18.06 -25.40 17.38
CA MET A 120 16.81 -25.71 18.09
C MET A 120 15.73 -26.17 17.11
N ASN A 121 15.07 -27.28 17.45
CA ASN A 121 13.91 -27.79 16.71
C ASN A 121 12.68 -26.93 17.04
N LEU A 122 12.20 -26.14 16.10
CA LEU A 122 11.07 -25.22 16.31
C LEU A 122 9.71 -25.83 15.99
N LYS A 123 9.63 -27.12 15.67
CA LYS A 123 8.37 -27.79 15.30
C LYS A 123 7.33 -27.77 16.42
N TYR A 124 7.70 -27.58 17.68
CA TYR A 124 6.76 -27.41 18.78
C TYR A 124 5.90 -26.14 18.64
N LEU A 125 6.40 -25.11 17.94
CA LEU A 125 5.64 -23.89 17.64
C LEU A 125 4.44 -24.14 16.72
N ASN A 126 4.34 -25.31 16.07
CA ASN A 126 3.15 -25.70 15.31
C ASN A 126 1.87 -25.72 16.18
N LEU A 127 1.99 -25.74 17.50
CA LEU A 127 0.88 -25.52 18.43
C LEU A 127 0.21 -24.14 18.27
N LEU A 128 0.84 -23.18 17.59
CA LEU A 128 0.29 -21.88 17.24
C LEU A 128 -0.62 -21.90 16.01
N ILE A 129 -0.59 -22.98 15.20
CA ILE A 129 -1.43 -23.11 14.00
C ILE A 129 -2.93 -23.10 14.39
N PRO A 130 -3.41 -23.94 15.34
CA PRO A 130 -4.82 -23.92 15.75
C PRO A 130 -5.27 -22.57 16.32
N LEU A 131 -4.39 -21.88 17.05
CA LEU A 131 -4.64 -20.52 17.56
C LEU A 131 -4.89 -19.54 16.40
N SER A 132 -4.04 -19.58 15.37
CA SER A 132 -4.13 -18.68 14.22
C SER A 132 -5.38 -18.93 13.38
N VAL A 133 -5.75 -20.20 13.19
CA VAL A 133 -7.02 -20.60 12.57
C VAL A 133 -8.21 -20.08 13.36
N ALA A 134 -8.22 -20.29 14.68
CA ALA A 134 -9.30 -19.83 15.56
C ALA A 134 -9.42 -18.29 15.57
N LEU A 135 -8.30 -17.56 15.53
CA LEU A 135 -8.29 -16.10 15.41
C LEU A 135 -8.87 -15.62 14.08
N GLY A 136 -8.57 -16.30 12.97
CA GLY A 136 -9.16 -16.00 11.66
C GLY A 136 -10.68 -16.19 11.66
N VAL A 137 -11.14 -17.37 12.11
CA VAL A 137 -12.56 -17.69 12.27
C VAL A 137 -13.27 -16.68 13.18
N TRP A 138 -12.70 -16.41 14.35
CA TRP A 138 -13.26 -15.46 15.31
C TRP A 138 -13.33 -14.05 14.75
N THR A 139 -12.30 -13.60 14.03
CA THR A 139 -12.24 -12.25 13.45
C THR A 139 -13.38 -12.05 12.47
N VAL A 140 -13.59 -12.98 11.54
CA VAL A 140 -14.68 -12.93 10.55
C VAL A 140 -16.05 -13.06 11.22
N GLY A 141 -16.19 -13.98 12.17
CA GLY A 141 -17.43 -14.16 12.93
C GLY A 141 -17.88 -12.92 13.69
N ASN A 142 -16.93 -12.08 14.07
CA ASN A 142 -17.15 -10.87 14.85
C ASN A 142 -17.24 -9.57 14.01
N ILE A 143 -17.43 -9.69 12.70
CA ILE A 143 -17.64 -8.56 11.78
C ILE A 143 -19.11 -8.09 11.83
N GLY A 144 -19.30 -6.77 11.89
CA GLY A 144 -20.63 -6.15 11.82
C GLY A 144 -21.41 -6.22 13.14
N ARG A 145 -22.71 -6.55 13.04
CA ARG A 145 -23.69 -6.64 14.15
C ARG A 145 -23.77 -8.02 14.78
N GLU A 146 -22.83 -8.90 14.47
CA GLU A 146 -22.67 -10.21 15.09
C GLU A 146 -21.43 -10.18 15.99
N GLN A 147 -21.46 -10.97 17.06
CA GLN A 147 -20.35 -11.13 17.97
C GLN A 147 -20.31 -12.53 18.57
N GLY A 148 -19.14 -12.93 19.04
CA GLY A 148 -18.96 -14.19 19.75
C GLY A 148 -17.61 -14.25 20.45
N SER A 149 -17.52 -15.13 21.44
CA SER A 149 -16.28 -15.42 22.17
C SER A 149 -15.26 -16.17 21.32
N LEU A 150 -13.97 -15.98 21.61
CA LEU A 150 -12.86 -16.74 20.99
C LEU A 150 -12.75 -18.17 21.54
N LYS A 151 -13.39 -18.46 22.69
CA LYS A 151 -13.24 -19.74 23.39
C LYS A 151 -13.65 -20.94 22.55
N TRP A 152 -14.84 -20.90 21.95
CA TRP A 152 -15.37 -22.01 21.15
C TRP A 152 -14.59 -22.33 19.87
N PRO A 153 -14.23 -21.35 19.01
CA PRO A 153 -13.38 -21.67 17.86
C PRO A 153 -12.00 -22.16 18.27
N LEU A 154 -11.46 -21.68 19.40
CA LEU A 154 -10.19 -22.16 19.95
C LEU A 154 -10.30 -23.63 20.37
N ILE A 155 -11.32 -23.99 21.15
CA ILE A 155 -11.59 -25.37 21.55
C ILE A 155 -11.76 -26.25 20.30
N GLY A 156 -12.58 -25.83 19.33
CA GLY A 156 -12.78 -26.58 18.09
C GLY A 156 -11.49 -26.82 17.31
N ALA A 157 -10.63 -25.81 17.19
CA ALA A 157 -9.34 -25.94 16.51
C ALA A 157 -8.38 -26.87 17.27
N TYR A 158 -8.25 -26.73 18.59
CA TYR A 158 -7.34 -27.58 19.37
C TYR A 158 -7.83 -29.03 19.50
N LEU A 159 -9.15 -29.27 19.52
CA LEU A 159 -9.71 -30.63 19.47
C LEU A 159 -9.54 -31.28 18.10
N GLY A 160 -9.55 -30.49 17.02
CA GLY A 160 -9.30 -30.98 15.67
C GLY A 160 -7.82 -31.19 15.34
N TYR A 161 -6.90 -30.51 16.02
CA TYR A 161 -5.46 -30.57 15.75
C TYR A 161 -4.82 -31.98 15.86
N PRO A 162 -5.17 -32.84 16.84
CA PRO A 162 -4.63 -34.19 16.95
C PRO A 162 -4.87 -35.08 15.73
N VAL A 163 -5.85 -34.78 14.88
CA VAL A 163 -6.13 -35.52 13.63
C VAL A 163 -4.89 -35.59 12.73
N ARG A 164 -3.99 -34.60 12.81
CA ARG A 164 -2.71 -34.58 12.10
C ARG A 164 -1.84 -35.82 12.33
N TYR A 165 -1.94 -36.45 13.51
CA TYR A 165 -1.14 -37.65 13.83
C TYR A 165 -1.77 -38.95 13.32
N TYR A 166 -3.05 -38.92 12.97
CA TYR A 166 -3.80 -40.10 12.51
C TYR A 166 -4.01 -40.11 11.00
N VAL A 167 -3.96 -38.95 10.36
CA VAL A 167 -4.21 -38.78 8.93
C VAL A 167 -2.93 -38.29 8.25
N TYR A 168 -2.45 -39.07 7.28
CA TYR A 168 -1.22 -38.77 6.52
C TYR A 168 -1.40 -37.71 5.41
N ASP A 169 -2.65 -37.32 5.12
CA ASP A 169 -2.96 -36.24 4.18
C ASP A 169 -2.96 -34.87 4.89
N ASP A 170 -2.00 -34.02 4.51
CA ASP A 170 -1.83 -32.68 5.06
C ASP A 170 -3.05 -31.77 4.88
N SER A 171 -3.82 -31.98 3.82
CA SER A 171 -5.00 -31.17 3.53
C SER A 171 -6.18 -31.55 4.40
N LEU A 172 -6.32 -32.84 4.71
CA LEU A 172 -7.49 -33.37 5.40
C LEU A 172 -7.50 -32.98 6.88
N TRP A 173 -6.39 -33.19 7.60
CA TRP A 173 -6.35 -32.83 9.03
C TRP A 173 -6.59 -31.32 9.23
N PHE A 174 -6.04 -30.50 8.34
CA PHE A 174 -6.19 -29.06 8.39
C PHE A 174 -7.65 -28.65 8.15
N THR A 175 -8.30 -29.26 7.16
CA THR A 175 -9.71 -29.03 6.84
C THR A 175 -10.63 -29.44 7.99
N VAL A 176 -10.40 -30.59 8.61
CA VAL A 176 -11.18 -31.06 9.77
C VAL A 176 -11.05 -30.08 10.94
N MET A 177 -9.83 -29.66 11.26
CA MET A 177 -9.56 -28.67 12.31
C MET A 177 -10.28 -27.34 12.05
N LEU A 178 -10.20 -26.84 10.81
CA LEU A 178 -10.82 -25.59 10.39
C LEU A 178 -12.35 -25.66 10.49
N LEU A 179 -12.96 -26.74 9.98
CA LEU A 179 -14.40 -26.97 10.05
C LEU A 179 -14.87 -27.09 11.51
N ALA A 180 -14.13 -27.82 12.35
CA ALA A 180 -14.44 -27.93 13.78
C ALA A 180 -14.45 -26.56 14.45
N SER A 181 -13.45 -25.71 14.18
CA SER A 181 -13.37 -24.34 14.70
C SER A 181 -14.54 -23.46 14.23
N ALA A 182 -14.85 -23.47 12.93
CA ALA A 182 -15.92 -22.67 12.34
C ALA A 182 -17.32 -23.11 12.82
N CYS A 183 -17.58 -24.42 12.84
CA CYS A 183 -18.83 -24.99 13.35
C CYS A 183 -19.02 -24.70 14.84
N ALA A 184 -17.95 -24.77 15.64
CA ALA A 184 -18.00 -24.44 17.06
C ALA A 184 -18.35 -22.96 17.29
N PHE A 185 -17.79 -22.05 16.49
CA PHE A 185 -18.15 -20.63 16.58
C PHE A 185 -19.62 -20.39 16.20
N ASP A 186 -20.07 -20.93 15.06
CA ASP A 186 -21.42 -20.66 14.54
C ASP A 186 -22.52 -21.24 15.45
N SER A 187 -22.30 -22.45 15.98
CA SER A 187 -23.27 -23.13 16.84
C SER A 187 -23.33 -22.55 18.26
N TYR A 188 -22.17 -22.33 18.89
CA TYR A 188 -22.10 -22.06 20.33
C TYR A 188 -21.73 -20.63 20.70
N SER A 189 -20.99 -19.92 19.85
CA SER A 189 -20.44 -18.59 20.19
C SER A 189 -21.24 -17.43 19.61
N LYS A 190 -21.97 -17.66 18.51
CA LYS A 190 -22.60 -16.61 17.69
C LYS A 190 -23.81 -15.97 18.37
N GLU A 191 -23.75 -14.65 18.54
CA GLU A 191 -24.78 -13.83 19.16
C GLU A 191 -24.97 -12.48 18.46
N TRP A 192 -26.15 -11.88 18.64
CA TRP A 192 -26.42 -10.52 18.19
C TRP A 192 -25.68 -9.48 19.02
N ARG A 193 -25.02 -8.53 18.36
CA ARG A 193 -24.50 -7.32 19.01
C ARG A 193 -25.63 -6.33 19.22
N ARG A 194 -26.19 -6.31 20.42
CA ARG A 194 -27.31 -5.42 20.79
C ARG A 194 -26.87 -3.97 21.02
N THR A 195 -25.64 -3.75 21.48
CA THR A 195 -25.11 -2.41 21.75
C THR A 195 -24.24 -1.89 20.61
N PRO A 196 -24.43 -0.64 20.17
CA PRO A 196 -23.55 -0.03 19.17
C PRO A 196 -22.11 0.06 19.71
N LYS A 197 -21.13 -0.11 18.81
CA LYS A 197 -19.72 0.02 19.19
C LYS A 197 -19.45 1.47 19.60
N LYS A 198 -18.77 1.65 20.73
CA LYS A 198 -18.28 2.97 21.15
C LYS A 198 -17.34 3.53 20.06
N LYS A 199 -17.57 4.78 19.68
CA LYS A 199 -16.76 5.48 18.68
C LYS A 199 -15.36 5.72 19.28
N THR A 200 -14.35 5.04 18.77
CA THR A 200 -12.95 5.21 19.20
C THR A 200 -12.24 6.25 18.36
N HIS A 201 -11.22 6.91 18.93
CA HIS A 201 -10.39 7.88 18.23
C HIS A 201 -9.64 7.20 17.07
N ILE A 202 -9.43 7.94 15.97
CA ILE A 202 -8.78 7.41 14.76
C ILE A 202 -7.36 6.92 15.08
N ALA A 203 -6.58 7.69 15.85
CA ALA A 203 -5.22 7.30 16.24
C ALA A 203 -5.17 5.92 16.91
N LYS A 204 -6.06 5.65 17.87
CA LYS A 204 -6.14 4.34 18.54
C LYS A 204 -6.43 3.21 17.55
N ARG A 205 -7.29 3.45 16.57
CA ARG A 205 -7.63 2.45 15.54
C ARG A 205 -6.45 2.18 14.62
N VAL A 206 -5.74 3.23 14.20
CA VAL A 206 -4.52 3.13 13.38
C VAL A 206 -3.44 2.36 14.13
N VAL A 207 -3.20 2.67 15.40
CA VAL A 207 -2.21 1.95 16.23
C VAL A 207 -2.57 0.46 16.35
N ILE A 208 -3.83 0.12 16.67
CA ILE A 208 -4.25 -1.29 16.79
C ILE A 208 -4.09 -2.02 15.45
N LEU A 209 -4.56 -1.44 14.35
CA LEU A 209 -4.41 -2.06 13.02
C LEU A 209 -2.96 -2.16 12.59
N GLY A 210 -2.13 -1.15 12.89
CA GLY A 210 -0.70 -1.16 12.65
C GLY A 210 0.00 -2.29 13.40
N LEU A 211 -0.29 -2.47 14.68
CA LEU A 211 0.25 -3.58 15.47
C LEU A 211 -0.15 -4.95 14.88
N CYS A 212 -1.42 -5.13 14.51
CA CYS A 212 -1.88 -6.35 13.86
C CYS A 212 -1.20 -6.57 12.48
N ALA A 213 -1.01 -5.50 11.71
CA ALA A 213 -0.34 -5.54 10.41
C ALA A 213 1.14 -5.90 10.56
N THR A 214 1.85 -5.36 11.56
CA THR A 214 3.24 -5.71 11.86
C THR A 214 3.37 -7.18 12.23
N LEU A 215 2.47 -7.72 13.05
CA LEU A 215 2.47 -9.15 13.39
C LEU A 215 2.28 -10.04 12.15
N TYR A 216 1.32 -9.67 11.29
CA TYR A 216 1.05 -10.43 10.07
C TYR A 216 2.20 -10.34 9.05
N LEU A 217 2.78 -9.16 8.85
CA LEU A 217 3.97 -8.99 8.00
C LEU A 217 5.18 -9.72 8.59
N GLY A 218 5.32 -9.78 9.91
CA GLY A 218 6.35 -10.58 10.56
C GLY A 218 6.29 -12.06 10.17
N LEU A 219 5.08 -12.64 10.03
CA LEU A 219 4.91 -14.01 9.54
C LEU A 219 5.37 -14.15 8.08
N TRP A 220 4.97 -13.21 7.21
CA TRP A 220 5.43 -13.18 5.82
C TRP A 220 6.95 -13.01 5.70
N CYS A 221 7.54 -12.11 6.47
CA CYS A 221 8.98 -11.91 6.51
C CYS A 221 9.70 -13.16 6.99
N SER A 222 9.19 -13.85 8.02
CA SER A 222 9.73 -15.13 8.47
C SER A 222 9.68 -16.18 7.36
N TYR A 223 8.53 -16.32 6.70
CA TYR A 223 8.38 -17.24 5.57
C TYR A 223 9.38 -16.94 4.44
N LEU A 224 9.45 -15.69 3.98
CA LEU A 224 10.37 -15.26 2.91
C LEU A 224 11.83 -15.44 3.31
N TYR A 225 12.18 -15.17 4.57
CA TYR A 225 13.53 -15.30 5.07
C TYR A 225 14.01 -16.76 5.08
N PHE A 226 13.15 -17.70 5.50
CA PHE A 226 13.52 -19.11 5.64
C PHE A 226 13.28 -19.97 4.41
N HIS A 227 12.31 -19.62 3.56
CA HIS A 227 11.89 -20.44 2.42
C HIS A 227 12.04 -19.74 1.06
N GLY A 228 12.31 -18.43 1.05
CA GLY A 228 12.48 -17.71 -0.20
C GLY A 228 13.84 -18.00 -0.84
N THR A 229 13.83 -18.31 -2.14
CA THR A 229 15.02 -18.41 -2.99
C THR A 229 14.91 -17.42 -4.14
N ILE A 230 16.05 -16.88 -4.57
CA ILE A 230 16.18 -16.01 -5.74
C ILE A 230 17.16 -16.71 -6.69
N THR A 231 16.81 -16.76 -7.97
CA THR A 231 17.69 -17.29 -9.02
C THR A 231 18.71 -16.22 -9.43
N ASP A 232 19.99 -16.55 -9.36
CA ASP A 232 21.05 -15.71 -9.92
C ASP A 232 21.00 -15.73 -11.46
N SER A 233 21.73 -14.80 -12.07
CA SER A 233 22.00 -14.67 -13.50
C SER A 233 22.62 -15.92 -14.14
N GLU A 234 23.29 -16.77 -13.36
CA GLU A 234 23.82 -18.07 -13.78
C GLU A 234 22.80 -19.24 -13.62
N GLY A 235 21.63 -18.96 -13.04
CA GLY A 235 20.56 -19.94 -12.84
C GLY A 235 20.57 -20.66 -11.48
N ASP A 236 21.52 -20.35 -10.60
CA ASP A 236 21.63 -20.95 -9.27
C ASP A 236 20.60 -20.35 -8.29
N GLU A 237 19.98 -21.20 -7.47
CA GLU A 237 19.02 -20.78 -6.44
C GLU A 237 19.75 -20.38 -5.15
N VAL A 238 19.75 -19.08 -4.83
CA VAL A 238 20.34 -18.54 -3.59
C VAL A 238 19.23 -18.18 -2.60
N PRO A 239 19.32 -18.60 -1.33
CA PRO A 239 18.35 -18.20 -0.31
C PRO A 239 18.28 -16.67 -0.14
N ILE A 240 17.08 -16.13 0.09
CA ILE A 240 16.85 -14.68 0.24
C ILE A 240 17.70 -14.08 1.36
N TYR A 241 17.86 -14.78 2.48
CA TYR A 241 18.65 -14.25 3.61
C TYR A 241 20.13 -14.05 3.24
N GLU A 242 20.68 -14.93 2.41
CA GLU A 242 22.06 -14.86 1.93
C GLU A 242 22.20 -13.76 0.88
N ALA A 243 21.26 -13.69 -0.07
CA ALA A 243 21.18 -12.61 -1.05
C ALA A 243 21.07 -11.23 -0.39
N LEU A 244 20.23 -11.08 0.66
CA LEU A 244 20.13 -9.85 1.44
C LEU A 244 21.43 -9.52 2.15
N HIS A 245 22.09 -10.54 2.74
CA HIS A 245 23.38 -10.34 3.38
C HIS A 245 24.42 -9.83 2.38
N HIS A 246 24.57 -10.49 1.22
CA HIS A 246 25.48 -10.10 0.15
C HIS A 246 25.15 -8.72 -0.42
N PHE A 247 23.87 -8.38 -0.56
CA PHE A 247 23.44 -7.05 -0.98
C PHE A 247 23.90 -5.97 0.02
N PHE A 248 23.65 -6.16 1.31
CA PHE A 248 24.01 -5.18 2.34
C PHE A 248 25.52 -5.13 2.66
N THR A 249 26.29 -6.15 2.27
CA THR A 249 27.76 -6.13 2.36
C THR A 249 28.44 -5.75 1.05
N SER A 250 27.69 -5.58 -0.05
CA SER A 250 28.24 -5.22 -1.35
C SER A 250 28.94 -3.84 -1.33
N PRO A 251 30.01 -3.65 -2.11
CA PRO A 251 30.68 -2.35 -2.24
C PRO A 251 29.70 -1.24 -2.62
N TRP A 252 28.79 -1.53 -3.55
CA TRP A 252 27.77 -0.59 -3.99
C TRP A 252 26.85 -0.12 -2.85
N TRP A 253 26.38 -1.02 -1.98
CA TRP A 253 25.54 -0.61 -0.84
C TRP A 253 26.32 0.22 0.19
N LEU A 254 27.58 -0.14 0.43
CA LEU A 254 28.45 0.62 1.31
C LEU A 254 28.68 2.05 0.76
N ASP A 255 28.89 2.19 -0.54
CA ASP A 255 28.99 3.49 -1.21
C ASP A 255 27.68 4.30 -1.09
N VAL A 256 26.53 3.66 -1.33
CA VAL A 256 25.22 4.31 -1.15
C VAL A 256 25.03 4.77 0.29
N LYS A 257 25.35 3.93 1.27
CA LYS A 257 25.27 4.27 2.69
C LYS A 257 26.17 5.45 3.03
N GLN A 258 27.38 5.47 2.49
CA GLN A 258 28.34 6.55 2.67
C GLN A 258 27.83 7.86 2.05
N CYS A 259 27.36 7.83 0.80
CA CYS A 259 26.76 8.98 0.12
C CYS A 259 25.55 9.54 0.89
N LEU A 260 24.67 8.68 1.41
CA LEU A 260 23.53 9.11 2.22
C LEU A 260 23.97 9.78 3.53
N LEU A 261 25.00 9.25 4.17
CA LEU A 261 25.57 9.82 5.39
C LEU A 261 26.21 11.19 5.12
N GLU A 262 27.00 11.30 4.06
CA GLU A 262 27.62 12.56 3.62
C GLU A 262 26.57 13.59 3.24
N THR A 263 25.53 13.19 2.52
CA THR A 263 24.40 14.07 2.17
C THR A 263 23.69 14.56 3.43
N TYR A 264 23.47 13.68 4.41
CA TYR A 264 22.85 14.04 5.68
C TYR A 264 23.73 15.02 6.47
N GLN A 265 25.04 14.77 6.57
CA GLN A 265 25.98 15.68 7.24
C GLN A 265 26.03 17.04 6.52
N TYR A 266 26.09 17.04 5.19
CA TYR A 266 26.04 18.25 4.37
C TYR A 266 24.75 19.03 4.63
N ALA A 267 23.60 18.35 4.68
CA ALA A 267 22.30 18.94 4.99
C ALA A 267 22.23 19.53 6.41
N GLN A 268 22.89 18.92 7.40
CA GLN A 268 22.98 19.46 8.75
C GLN A 268 23.78 20.77 8.80
N HIS A 269 24.83 20.90 7.99
CA HIS A 269 25.68 22.10 7.95
C HIS A 269 25.14 23.23 7.06
N HIS A 270 24.55 22.91 5.90
CA HIS A 270 24.16 23.89 4.87
C HIS A 270 22.63 24.04 4.72
N GLY A 271 21.85 23.19 5.39
CA GLY A 271 20.40 23.15 5.29
C GLY A 271 19.89 22.31 4.11
N TRP A 272 18.72 21.70 4.30
CA TRP A 272 18.08 20.82 3.30
C TRP A 272 17.74 21.52 1.97
N TYR A 273 17.59 22.84 1.97
CA TYR A 273 17.33 23.61 0.76
C TYR A 273 18.50 23.57 -0.23
N GLU A 274 19.73 23.72 0.25
CA GLU A 274 20.93 23.68 -0.60
C GLU A 274 21.16 22.27 -1.17
N VAL A 275 20.87 21.23 -0.38
CA VAL A 275 20.90 19.84 -0.86
C VAL A 275 19.90 19.64 -2.00
N TRP A 276 18.66 20.12 -1.82
CA TRP A 276 17.63 20.04 -2.85
C TRP A 276 18.00 20.82 -4.11
N LYS A 277 18.62 22.00 -3.95
CA LYS A 277 19.12 22.81 -5.05
C LYS A 277 20.21 22.06 -5.82
N GLN A 278 21.20 21.48 -5.15
CA GLN A 278 22.23 20.65 -5.78
C GLN A 278 21.63 19.45 -6.51
N VAL A 279 20.63 18.78 -5.93
CA VAL A 279 19.94 17.66 -6.60
C VAL A 279 19.24 18.12 -7.88
N ILE A 280 18.58 19.28 -7.85
CA ILE A 280 17.96 19.87 -9.04
C ILE A 280 19.03 20.24 -10.08
N ASP A 281 20.11 20.89 -9.67
CA ASP A 281 21.19 21.34 -10.55
C ASP A 281 21.91 20.13 -11.20
N MET A 282 22.17 19.06 -10.45
CA MET A 282 22.71 17.80 -10.97
C MET A 282 21.73 17.08 -11.90
N SER A 283 20.42 17.27 -11.70
CA SER A 283 19.37 16.71 -12.56
C SER A 283 19.16 17.50 -13.85
N ASP A 284 19.68 18.72 -13.95
CA ASP A 284 19.71 19.55 -15.15
C ASP A 284 21.15 19.92 -15.54
N PRO A 285 21.98 18.94 -15.93
CA PRO A 285 23.41 19.16 -16.23
C PRO A 285 23.64 20.11 -17.42
N HIS A 286 22.60 20.40 -18.19
CA HIS A 286 22.64 21.24 -19.38
C HIS A 286 22.00 22.62 -19.15
N GLY A 287 21.39 22.84 -17.98
CA GLY A 287 20.72 24.09 -17.63
C GLY A 287 19.48 24.40 -18.47
N GLU A 288 18.87 23.39 -19.10
CA GLU A 288 17.76 23.56 -20.02
C GLU A 288 16.53 24.11 -19.31
N GLN A 289 16.24 23.63 -18.09
CA GLN A 289 15.08 24.09 -17.31
C GLN A 289 15.20 25.56 -16.93
N ASN A 290 16.41 26.02 -16.62
CA ASN A 290 16.67 27.43 -16.35
C ASN A 290 16.55 28.26 -17.64
N ALA A 291 17.08 27.76 -18.76
CA ALA A 291 17.00 28.43 -20.04
C ALA A 291 15.55 28.63 -20.53
N TYR A 292 14.67 27.65 -20.36
CA TYR A 292 13.23 27.80 -20.63
C TYR A 292 12.59 28.90 -19.77
N LYS A 293 12.93 28.96 -18.48
CA LYS A 293 12.43 30.01 -17.56
C LYS A 293 12.95 31.41 -17.92
N VAL A 294 14.22 31.53 -18.32
CA VAL A 294 14.83 32.81 -18.73
C VAL A 294 14.17 33.36 -19.99
N LEU A 295 13.86 32.49 -20.97
CA LEU A 295 13.13 32.89 -22.17
C LEU A 295 11.61 32.99 -21.96
N GLY A 296 11.07 32.48 -20.85
CA GLY A 296 9.64 32.50 -20.54
C GLY A 296 8.79 31.65 -21.49
N VAL A 297 9.37 30.56 -22.02
CA VAL A 297 8.70 29.65 -22.95
C VAL A 297 8.48 28.27 -22.32
N ASP A 298 7.46 27.55 -22.77
CA ASP A 298 7.16 26.20 -22.27
C ASP A 298 8.31 25.22 -22.62
N ARG A 299 8.45 24.14 -21.84
CA ARG A 299 9.40 23.05 -22.11
C ARG A 299 9.13 22.35 -23.44
N ASP A 300 7.87 22.38 -23.90
CA ASP A 300 7.45 21.82 -25.20
C ASP A 300 7.47 22.87 -26.33
N ALA A 301 7.99 24.08 -26.09
CA ALA A 301 8.02 25.15 -27.08
C ALA A 301 8.78 24.73 -28.34
N SER A 302 8.22 25.08 -29.50
CA SER A 302 8.86 24.78 -30.78
C SER A 302 10.13 25.63 -30.97
N GLN A 303 11.09 25.18 -31.78
CA GLN A 303 12.29 26.00 -32.07
C GLN A 303 11.94 27.36 -32.68
N GLN A 304 10.85 27.42 -33.46
CA GLN A 304 10.38 28.68 -34.03
C GLN A 304 9.92 29.65 -32.93
N GLU A 305 9.26 29.12 -31.89
CA GLU A 305 8.80 29.85 -30.72
C GLU A 305 9.97 30.27 -29.80
N ILE A 306 10.95 29.39 -29.58
CA ILE A 306 12.17 29.72 -28.84
C ILE A 306 12.94 30.84 -29.56
N THR A 307 13.08 30.76 -30.88
CA THR A 307 13.79 31.75 -31.69
C THR A 307 13.03 33.08 -31.78
N SER A 308 11.70 33.04 -31.89
CA SER A 308 10.87 34.25 -31.97
C SER A 308 10.87 35.01 -30.63
N THR A 309 10.76 34.29 -29.52
CA THR A 309 10.80 34.86 -28.17
C THR A 309 12.19 35.40 -27.83
N TRP A 310 13.26 34.69 -28.19
CA TRP A 310 14.63 35.19 -28.09
C TRP A 310 14.80 36.51 -28.87
N ARG A 311 14.38 36.58 -30.13
CA ARG A 311 14.46 37.81 -30.94
C ARG A 311 13.64 38.96 -30.38
N LYS A 312 12.54 38.68 -29.69
CA LYS A 312 11.71 39.68 -29.02
C LYS A 312 12.44 40.23 -27.79
N LEU A 313 12.83 39.35 -26.87
CA LEU A 313 13.50 39.71 -25.62
C LEU A 313 14.86 40.39 -25.86
N SER A 314 15.66 39.92 -26.83
CA SER A 314 16.94 40.54 -27.20
C SER A 314 16.79 41.95 -27.76
N ARG A 315 15.66 42.26 -28.44
CA ARG A 315 15.38 43.62 -28.92
C ARG A 315 14.85 44.54 -27.82
N GLU A 316 14.22 43.99 -26.79
CA GLU A 316 13.68 44.72 -25.65
C GLU A 316 14.80 45.08 -24.67
N HIS A 317 15.75 44.17 -24.43
CA HIS A 317 16.86 44.34 -23.49
C HIS A 317 18.19 44.76 -24.14
N HIS A 318 18.19 45.24 -25.39
CA HIS A 318 19.43 45.65 -26.05
C HIS A 318 20.07 46.88 -25.37
N PRO A 319 21.36 46.87 -25.03
CA PRO A 319 22.01 47.96 -24.28
C PRO A 319 21.93 49.32 -25.00
N ASP A 320 21.94 49.34 -26.33
CA ASP A 320 21.83 50.57 -27.14
C ASP A 320 20.50 51.32 -26.98
N LYS A 321 19.45 50.68 -26.45
CA LYS A 321 18.14 51.34 -26.26
C LYS A 321 18.02 52.08 -24.93
N VAL A 322 18.99 51.90 -24.03
CA VAL A 322 18.91 52.42 -22.66
C VAL A 322 19.85 53.62 -22.51
N LYS A 323 19.29 54.77 -22.14
CA LYS A 323 20.01 56.05 -22.06
C LYS A 323 20.65 56.30 -20.68
N ASP A 324 20.16 55.65 -19.63
CA ASP A 324 20.70 55.78 -18.27
C ASP A 324 21.77 54.71 -18.02
N GLU A 325 22.91 55.12 -17.46
CA GLU A 325 24.10 54.28 -17.28
C GLU A 325 23.85 53.12 -16.28
N LYS A 326 22.98 53.33 -15.29
CA LYS A 326 22.60 52.28 -14.33
C LYS A 326 21.69 51.21 -14.96
N GLU A 327 20.73 51.63 -15.78
CA GLU A 327 19.83 50.72 -16.48
C GLU A 327 20.54 50.01 -17.63
N ARG A 328 21.55 50.63 -18.24
CA ARG A 328 22.36 50.03 -19.32
C ARG A 328 23.08 48.77 -18.85
N ARG A 329 23.60 48.77 -17.62
CA ARG A 329 24.23 47.58 -17.00
C ARG A 329 23.23 46.46 -16.77
N ALA A 330 22.07 46.76 -16.21
CA ALA A 330 21.00 45.77 -15.99
C ALA A 330 20.47 45.19 -17.31
N ALA A 331 20.35 46.02 -18.35
CA ALA A 331 19.96 45.59 -19.69
C ALA A 331 21.04 44.69 -20.33
N GLN A 332 22.31 45.03 -20.17
CA GLN A 332 23.44 44.23 -20.66
C GLN A 332 23.49 42.85 -19.98
N GLU A 333 23.35 42.79 -18.65
CA GLU A 333 23.29 41.52 -17.91
C GLU A 333 22.12 40.65 -18.39
N ARG A 334 20.92 41.24 -18.49
CA ARG A 334 19.74 40.52 -18.95
C ARG A 334 19.86 40.03 -20.39
N PHE A 335 20.46 40.83 -21.27
CA PHE A 335 20.73 40.47 -22.66
C PHE A 335 21.67 39.26 -22.75
N MET A 336 22.72 39.22 -21.93
CA MET A 336 23.65 38.10 -21.87
C MET A 336 22.97 36.81 -21.37
N GLU A 337 22.13 36.89 -20.33
CA GLU A 337 21.33 35.75 -19.84
C GLU A 337 20.41 35.17 -20.93
N ILE A 338 19.72 36.05 -21.67
CA ILE A 338 18.83 35.67 -22.76
C ILE A 338 19.60 34.97 -23.89
N GLN A 339 20.79 35.46 -24.21
CA GLN A 339 21.64 34.85 -25.23
C GLN A 339 22.14 33.46 -24.81
N GLN A 340 22.63 33.32 -23.58
CA GLN A 340 23.07 32.03 -23.03
C GLN A 340 21.94 31.00 -22.99
N ALA A 341 20.73 31.42 -22.57
CA ALA A 341 19.55 30.55 -22.57
C ALA A 341 19.21 30.03 -23.97
N TYR A 342 19.25 30.89 -24.99
CA TYR A 342 19.02 30.47 -26.38
C TYR A 342 20.09 29.50 -26.89
N GLU A 343 21.36 29.75 -26.59
CA GLU A 343 22.47 28.87 -26.99
C GLU A 343 22.33 27.47 -26.40
N ILE A 344 21.97 27.37 -25.11
CA ILE A 344 21.72 26.09 -24.42
C ILE A 344 20.58 25.31 -25.11
N LEU A 345 19.43 25.95 -25.35
CA LEU A 345 18.26 25.30 -25.95
C LEU A 345 18.46 24.94 -27.43
N SER A 346 19.22 25.76 -28.18
CA SER A 346 19.56 25.46 -29.56
C SER A 346 20.49 24.24 -29.64
N ASN A 347 21.49 24.17 -28.75
CA ASN A 347 22.44 23.06 -28.70
C ASN A 347 21.79 21.76 -28.23
N SER A 348 20.87 21.80 -27.25
CA SER A 348 20.14 20.62 -26.80
C SER A 348 19.31 19.98 -27.92
N LYS A 349 18.64 20.80 -28.74
CA LYS A 349 17.91 20.33 -29.92
C LYS A 349 18.83 19.68 -30.95
N HIS A 350 19.99 20.28 -31.24
CA HIS A 350 20.97 19.68 -32.14
C HIS A 350 21.47 18.32 -31.63
N ARG A 351 21.68 18.19 -30.31
CA ARG A 351 22.05 16.94 -29.65
C ARG A 351 20.94 15.88 -29.79
N ARG A 352 19.68 16.25 -29.55
CA ARG A 352 18.51 15.36 -29.70
C ARG A 352 18.33 14.87 -31.13
N ASN A 353 18.46 15.77 -32.12
CA ASN A 353 18.38 15.42 -33.53
C ASN A 353 19.51 14.48 -33.97
N ARG A 354 20.73 14.68 -33.46
CA ARG A 354 21.87 13.79 -33.74
C ARG A 354 21.67 12.39 -33.14
N ARG A 355 21.12 12.30 -31.93
CA ARG A 355 20.79 11.01 -31.29
C ARG A 355 19.71 10.26 -32.08
N ASN A 356 18.62 10.93 -32.44
CA ASN A 356 17.54 10.32 -33.24
C ASN A 356 18.02 9.83 -34.61
N LYS A 357 18.99 10.53 -35.23
CA LYS A 357 19.59 10.09 -36.49
C LYS A 357 20.48 8.85 -36.31
N LYS A 358 21.16 8.72 -35.16
CA LYS A 358 21.99 7.55 -34.84
C LYS A 358 21.12 6.31 -34.56
N ASP A 359 20.07 6.45 -33.75
CA ASP A 359 19.12 5.36 -33.44
C ASP A 359 18.38 4.85 -34.69
N ASN A 360 18.07 5.73 -35.65
CA ASN A 360 17.48 5.32 -36.94
C ASN A 360 18.49 4.73 -37.95
N SER A 361 19.79 4.76 -37.65
CA SER A 361 20.86 4.27 -38.53
C SER A 361 21.52 2.97 -38.05
N GLU A 362 21.22 2.51 -36.83
CA GLU A 362 21.57 1.17 -36.36
C GLU A 362 20.40 0.22 -36.68
N PRO A 363 20.56 -0.77 -37.59
CA PRO A 363 19.53 -1.78 -37.78
C PRO A 363 19.41 -2.62 -36.51
N ALA A 364 18.18 -2.95 -36.11
CA ALA A 364 17.87 -3.79 -34.96
C ALA A 364 18.61 -5.15 -35.04
N ALA A 365 19.79 -5.23 -34.42
CA ALA A 365 20.49 -6.49 -34.22
C ALA A 365 19.83 -7.21 -33.04
N GLY A 366 19.13 -8.31 -33.34
CA GLY A 366 18.74 -9.32 -32.35
C GLY A 366 17.30 -9.30 -31.87
N LYS A 367 16.31 -9.48 -32.77
CA LYS A 367 15.15 -10.30 -32.39
C LYS A 367 15.64 -11.75 -32.39
N ILE A 368 15.89 -12.29 -31.21
CA ILE A 368 16.02 -13.73 -31.01
C ILE A 368 14.58 -14.23 -30.82
N ASP A 369 14.08 -14.94 -31.84
CA ASP A 369 12.99 -15.88 -31.66
C ASP A 369 13.55 -17.04 -30.81
N LEU A 370 13.01 -17.23 -29.61
CA LEU A 370 12.73 -18.52 -28.94
C LEU A 370 11.94 -18.27 -27.65
#